data_AF-A0A1Z4JCR3-F1
#
_entry.id   AF-A0A1Z4JCR3-F1
#
_cell.length_a   1.000
_cell.length_b   1.000
_cell.length_c   1.000
_cell.angle_alpha   90.00
_cell.angle_beta   90.00
_cell.angle_gamma   90.00
#
_symmetry.space_group_name_H-M   'P 1'
#
loop_
_entity.id
_entity.type
_entity.pdbx_description
1 polymer ?
#
loop_
_entity_poly.entity_id
_entity_poly.type
_entity_poly.pdbx_seq_one_letter_code
_entity_poly.pdbx_strand_id
1 'polypeptide(L)'
;MQKYDSSTQAHSSAWIFQSWASFVISLSATTIGICYLPVDGWVKGYIGMGTIFTVASTFSVAKTTRDMHEAKRIISRVDEAKLERMLAEHDPFNK
;
A
#
# COMPACT_ATOMS: atom_id res chain seq x y z
N MET A 1 17.26 -16.95 -20.04
CA MET A 1 16.22 -16.99 -18.98
C MET A 1 16.47 -15.74 -18.13
N GLN A 2 15.61 -14.75 -17.92
CA GLN A 2 14.15 -14.67 -17.85
C GLN A 2 13.75 -13.19 -18.09
N LYS A 3 12.82 -12.89 -19.01
CA LYS A 3 12.27 -11.53 -19.17
C LYS A 3 11.38 -11.23 -17.96
N TYR A 4 11.89 -10.49 -16.99
CA TYR A 4 11.11 -10.00 -15.86
C TYR A 4 10.31 -8.75 -16.26
N ASP A 5 9.32 -8.92 -17.12
CA ASP A 5 8.28 -7.89 -17.29
C ASP A 5 7.38 -7.94 -16.06
N SER A 6 7.82 -7.28 -14.99
CA SER A 6 6.93 -6.89 -13.90
C SER A 6 6.15 -5.68 -14.38
N SER A 7 5.20 -5.94 -15.28
CA SER A 7 4.21 -4.96 -15.73
C SER A 7 3.47 -4.48 -14.49
N THR A 8 3.84 -3.31 -13.96
CA THR A 8 3.05 -2.64 -12.94
C THR A 8 1.72 -2.31 -13.60
N GLN A 9 0.72 -3.17 -13.37
CA GLN A 9 -0.63 -2.97 -13.88
C GLN A 9 -1.21 -1.73 -13.19
N ALA A 10 -1.15 -0.59 -13.87
CA ALA A 10 -1.77 0.62 -13.38
C ALA A 10 -3.30 0.44 -13.36
N HIS A 11 -3.94 0.76 -12.24
CA HIS A 11 -5.38 0.73 -12.17
C HIS A 11 -5.98 1.80 -13.09
N SER A 12 -7.13 1.49 -13.71
CA SER A 12 -7.88 2.47 -14.50
C SER A 12 -8.30 3.67 -13.64
N SER A 13 -8.31 4.86 -14.24
CA SER A 13 -8.75 6.10 -13.56
C SER A 13 -10.15 5.98 -12.95
N ALA A 14 -11.04 5.21 -13.58
CA ALA A 14 -12.39 4.97 -13.06
C ALA A 14 -12.36 4.18 -11.74
N TRP A 15 -11.49 3.17 -11.63
CA TRP A 15 -11.34 2.36 -10.42
C TRP A 15 -10.75 3.17 -9.26
N ILE A 16 -9.76 4.02 -9.56
CA ILE A 16 -9.15 4.91 -8.58
C ILE A 16 -10.21 5.87 -8.02
N PHE A 17 -11.00 6.49 -8.91
CA PHE A 17 -12.08 7.38 -8.51
C PHE A 17 -13.14 6.66 -7.65
N GLN A 18 -13.62 5.50 -8.10
CA GLN A 18 -14.60 4.71 -7.35
C GLN A 18 -14.09 4.36 -5.95
N SER A 19 -12.84 3.92 -5.83
CA SER A 19 -12.24 3.54 -4.54
C SER A 19 -12.21 4.71 -3.56
N TRP A 20 -11.81 5.90 -4.04
CA TRP A 20 -11.83 7.12 -3.23
C TRP A 20 -13.25 7.55 -2.87
N ALA A 21 -14.18 7.49 -3.82
CA ALA A 21 -15.59 7.83 -3.59
C ALA A 21 -16.22 6.91 -2.53
N SER A 22 -16.03 5.59 -2.65
CA SER A 22 -16.53 4.62 -1.67
C SER A 22 -15.94 4.84 -0.28
N PHE A 23 -14.64 5.16 -0.19
CA PHE A 23 -14.01 5.47 1.09
C PHE A 23 -14.63 6.71 1.75
N VAL A 24 -14.78 7.81 1.00
CA VAL A 24 -15.36 9.07 1.52
C VAL A 24 -16.82 8.88 1.92
N ILE A 25 -17.62 8.19 1.09
CA ILE A 25 -19.02 7.89 1.40
C ILE A 25 -19.11 7.05 2.66
N SER A 26 -18.33 5.97 2.78
CA SER A 26 -18.33 5.12 3.97
C SER A 26 -17.92 5.89 5.23
N LEU A 27 -16.84 6.66 5.18
CA LEU A 27 -16.36 7.43 6.32
C LEU A 27 -17.40 8.46 6.77
N SER A 28 -17.98 9.20 5.82
CA SER A 28 -19.03 10.18 6.11
C SER A 28 -20.27 9.54 6.71
N ALA A 29 -20.72 8.40 6.18
CA ALA A 29 -21.86 7.66 6.72
C ALA A 29 -21.61 7.21 8.17
N THR A 30 -20.40 6.70 8.48
CA THR A 30 -20.02 6.34 9.85
C THR A 30 -20.00 7.56 10.77
N THR A 31 -19.41 8.69 10.35
CA THR A 31 -19.39 9.93 11.15
C THR A 31 -20.81 10.44 11.41
N ILE A 32 -21.66 10.47 10.39
CA ILE A 32 -23.07 10.86 10.52
C ILE A 32 -23.79 9.94 11.51
N GLY A 33 -23.58 8.62 11.42
CA GLY A 33 -24.13 7.65 12.38
C GLY A 33 -23.73 7.93 13.83
N ILE A 34 -22.46 8.30 14.06
CA ILE A 34 -21.97 8.69 15.39
C ILE A 34 -22.65 9.98 15.88
N CYS A 35 -22.84 10.97 15.00
CA CYS A 35 -23.49 12.23 15.35
C CYS A 35 -24.95 12.03 15.77
N TYR A 36 -25.72 11.22 15.03
CA TYR A 36 -27.14 10.94 15.28
C TYR A 36 -27.39 9.96 16.43
N LEU A 37 -26.35 9.31 16.97
CA LEU A 37 -26.49 8.37 18.07
C LEU A 37 -27.04 9.07 19.33
N PRO A 38 -28.13 8.59 19.97
CA PRO A 38 -28.71 9.21 21.16
C PRO A 38 -27.96 8.79 22.43
N VAL A 39 -26.70 9.16 22.53
CA VAL A 39 -25.82 8.83 23.68
C VAL A 39 -25.08 10.08 24.18
N ASP A 40 -24.46 9.96 25.35
CA ASP A 40 -23.65 11.01 25.94
C ASP A 40 -22.45 11.41 25.07
N GLY A 41 -22.08 12.70 25.13
CA GLY A 41 -20.98 13.26 24.35
C GLY A 41 -19.64 12.55 24.56
N TRP A 42 -19.38 12.05 25.77
CA TRP A 42 -18.16 11.31 26.08
C TRP A 42 -18.07 10.00 25.29
N VAL A 43 -19.18 9.26 25.20
CA VAL A 43 -19.26 8.00 24.46
C VAL A 43 -19.09 8.25 22.96
N LYS A 44 -19.69 9.32 22.42
CA LYS A 44 -19.46 9.74 21.03
C LYS A 44 -17.99 10.05 20.77
N GLY A 45 -17.34 10.76 21.70
CA GLY A 45 -15.92 11.09 21.64
C GLY A 45 -15.03 9.84 21.59
N TYR A 46 -15.30 8.86 22.47
CA TYR A 46 -14.56 7.59 22.50
C TYR A 46 -14.67 6.82 21.17
N ILE A 47 -15.89 6.68 20.63
CA ILE A 47 -16.12 5.98 19.36
C ILE A 47 -15.49 6.76 18.19
N GLY A 48 -15.62 8.09 18.19
CA GLY A 48 -15.01 8.95 17.18
C GLY A 48 -13.49 8.86 17.17
N MET A 49 -12.86 8.92 18.34
CA MET A 49 -11.41 8.75 18.49
C MET A 49 -10.96 7.38 17.97
N GLY A 50 -11.64 6.31 18.38
CA GLY A 50 -11.34 4.95 17.91
C GLY A 50 -11.47 4.82 16.39
N THR A 51 -12.55 5.35 15.81
CA THR A 51 -12.80 5.33 14.36
C THR A 51 -11.69 6.04 13.59
N ILE A 52 -11.33 7.27 13.99
CA ILE A 52 -10.27 8.05 13.33
C ILE A 52 -8.92 7.35 13.46
N PHE A 53 -8.59 6.84 14.65
CA PHE A 53 -7.33 6.16 14.90
C PHE A 53 -7.20 4.87 14.08
N THR A 54 -8.24 4.06 14.01
CA THR A 54 -8.26 2.84 13.18
C THR A 54 -8.06 3.16 11.70
N VAL A 55 -8.74 4.19 11.18
CA VAL A 55 -8.58 4.64 9.78
C VAL A 55 -7.14 5.11 9.52
N ALA A 56 -6.59 5.95 10.40
CA ALA A 56 -5.21 6.43 10.29
C ALA A 56 -4.18 5.29 10.34
N SER A 57 -4.34 4.35 11.27
CA SER A 57 -3.48 3.16 11.41
C SER A 57 -3.53 2.27 10.16
N THR A 58 -4.72 2.08 9.59
CA THR A 58 -4.89 1.30 8.34
C THR A 58 -4.08 1.92 7.19
N PHE A 59 -4.10 3.25 7.03
CA PHE A 59 -3.27 3.92 6.03
C PHE A 59 -1.77 3.78 6.29
N SER A 60 -1.34 3.83 7.55
CA SER A 60 0.05 3.61 7.92
C SER A 60 0.51 2.18 7.56
N VAL A 61 -0.29 1.16 7.89
CA VAL A 61 -0.02 -0.23 7.54
C VAL A 61 0.02 -0.42 6.02
N ALA A 62 -0.90 0.19 5.28
CA ALA A 62 -0.94 0.13 3.82
C ALA A 62 0.32 0.74 3.19
N LYS A 63 0.77 1.91 3.68
CA LYS A 63 2.02 2.53 3.24
C LYS A 63 3.21 1.63 3.52
N THR A 64 3.39 1.20 4.77
CA THR A 64 4.49 0.31 5.15
C THR A 64 4.52 -0.95 4.29
N THR A 65 3.36 -1.55 4.02
CA THR A 65 3.26 -2.76 3.19
C THR A 65 3.68 -2.48 1.74
N ARG A 66 3.25 -1.35 1.16
CA ARG A 66 3.66 -0.95 -0.20
C ARG A 66 5.16 -0.66 -0.24
N ASP A 67 5.68 0.06 0.74
CA ASP A 67 7.10 0.41 0.83
C ASP A 67 7.97 -0.86 0.96
N MET A 68 7.51 -1.88 1.73
CA MET A 68 8.15 -3.20 1.79
C MET A 68 8.13 -3.95 0.46
N HIS A 69 7.03 -3.87 -0.31
CA HIS A 69 6.95 -4.50 -1.63
C HIS A 69 7.90 -3.83 -2.63
N GLU A 70 7.96 -2.49 -2.63
CA GLU A 70 8.87 -1.72 -3.48
C GLU A 70 10.35 -2.01 -3.12
N ALA A 71 10.69 -2.02 -1.83
CA ALA A 71 12.04 -2.33 -1.36
C ALA A 71 12.52 -3.71 -1.82
N LYS A 72 11.69 -4.75 -1.67
CA LYS A 72 12.02 -6.11 -2.13
C LYS A 72 12.31 -6.18 -3.63
N ARG A 73 11.49 -5.49 -4.45
CA ARG A 73 11.66 -5.42 -5.91
C ARG A 73 12.96 -4.72 -6.32
N ILE A 74 13.36 -3.68 -5.59
CA ILE A 74 14.61 -2.96 -5.86
C ILE A 74 15.81 -3.84 -5.50
N ILE A 75 15.79 -4.49 -4.33
CA ILE A 75 16.88 -5.36 -3.86
C ILE A 75 17.12 -6.49 -4.87
N SER A 76 16.07 -7.18 -5.33
CA SER A 76 16.23 -8.28 -6.28
C SER A 76 16.88 -7.86 -7.60
N ARG A 77 16.60 -6.65 -8.09
CA ARG A 77 17.23 -6.10 -9.30
C ARG A 77 18.70 -5.78 -9.10
N VAL A 78 19.08 -5.30 -7.92
CA VAL A 78 20.48 -5.01 -7.58
C VAL A 78 21.28 -6.30 -7.43
N ASP A 79 20.70 -7.31 -6.77
CA ASP A 79 21.32 -8.62 -6.62
C ASP A 79 21.53 -9.29 -7.99
N GLU A 80 20.53 -9.24 -8.88
CA GLU A 80 20.66 -9.76 -10.24
C GLU A 80 21.78 -9.06 -11.02
N ALA A 81 21.83 -7.72 -11.01
CA ALA A 81 22.90 -6.97 -11.69
C ALA A 81 24.31 -7.25 -11.11
N LYS A 82 24.42 -7.48 -9.80
CA LYS A 82 25.67 -7.90 -9.17
C LYS A 82 26.06 -9.32 -9.57
N LEU A 83 25.09 -10.23 -9.63
CA LEU A 83 25.29 -11.61 -10.04
C LEU A 83 25.74 -11.67 -11.50
N GLU A 84 25.11 -10.91 -12.39
CA GLU A 84 25.53 -10.76 -13.79
C GLU A 84 26.96 -10.24 -13.90
N ARG A 85 27.36 -9.25 -13.08
CA ARG A 85 28.75 -8.76 -13.07
C ARG A 85 29.75 -9.81 -12.59
N MET A 86 29.45 -10.55 -11.53
CA MET A 86 30.33 -11.62 -11.05
C MET A 86 30.48 -12.73 -12.08
N LEU A 87 29.38 -13.11 -12.76
CA LEU A 87 29.41 -14.09 -13.84
C LEU A 87 30.23 -13.60 -15.05
N ALA A 88 30.10 -12.32 -15.42
CA ALA A 88 30.85 -11.74 -16.52
C ALA A 88 32.36 -11.61 -16.21
N GLU A 89 32.73 -11.33 -14.95
CA GLU A 89 34.12 -11.20 -14.53
C GLU A 89 34.79 -12.57 -14.32
N HIS A 90 34.02 -13.59 -13.93
CA HIS A 90 34.45 -14.99 -13.86
C HIS A 90 33.85 -15.81 -15.02
N ASP A 91 34.14 -15.40 -16.26
CA ASP A 91 33.85 -16.22 -17.44
C ASP A 91 35.03 -17.18 -17.72
N PRO A 92 34.90 -18.48 -17.38
CA PRO A 92 35.95 -19.48 -17.62
C PRO A 92 36.10 -19.87 -19.10
N PHE A 93 35.32 -19.29 -20.03
CA PHE A 93 35.38 -19.61 -21.46
C PHE A 93 36.25 -18.66 -22.30
N ASN A 94 36.88 -17.65 -21.70
CA ASN A 94 37.90 -16.83 -22.36
C ASN A 94 39.32 -17.37 -22.10
N LYS A 95 39.61 -18.56 -22.63
CA LYS A 95 40.97 -19.01 -22.94
C LYS A 95 40.97 -19.81 -24.24
#